data_AF-A0AAX6HUJ4-F1
#
_entry.id   AF-A0AAX6HUJ4-F1
#
_cell.length_a   1.000
_cell.length_b   1.000
_cell.length_c   1.000
_cell.angle_alpha   90.00
_cell.angle_beta   90.00
_cell.angle_gamma   90.00
#
_symmetry.space_group_name_H-M   'P 1'
#
loop_
_entity.id
_entity.type
_entity.pdbx_description
1 polymer ?
#
loop_
_entity_poly.entity_id
_entity_poly.type
_entity_poly.pdbx_seq_one_letter_code
_entity_poly.pdbx_strand_id
1 'polypeptide(L)'
;MALFTPTIVLPSLPIPSLSSSSVFATPQTVIRPYPKIRVSRTLLLPPPKALPVQEIAALKDSVIGLLRSSPPTWDSAIASNLLIFLLGSPILASGLSASGIGAALLLGVLTWRAFSWTGFLLVATYFVLGTAVTKVKIIQKEALGVAEKRRGRRGPGSVIGSSAAGCVCALLSIYGIGGSALAGFWQLGFVASFCTKLSDTVSSEIGKAYGQTTYLVTTFKVVPRGTEGAVSLEGTIAGLLASILLASVGYLMGEIDVPQAVICVLASQIANFGESLIGAAIQDKEGFHWLNNDVVNVINVSIGSILAILMQQLIKVS
;
A
#
# COMPACT_ATOMS: atom_id res chain seq x y z
N MET A 1 9.56 5.15 -77.67
CA MET A 1 9.10 6.05 -76.59
C MET A 1 10.27 6.25 -75.65
N ALA A 2 10.86 7.44 -75.68
CA ALA A 2 12.14 7.76 -75.05
C ALA A 2 12.02 7.85 -73.52
N LEU A 3 12.97 7.27 -72.79
CA LEU A 3 13.17 7.48 -71.36
C LEU A 3 14.45 8.30 -71.17
N PHE A 4 14.26 9.56 -70.77
CA PHE A 4 15.29 10.46 -70.29
C PHE A 4 15.77 10.00 -68.90
N THR A 5 17.08 9.90 -68.71
CA THR A 5 17.73 9.89 -67.39
C THR A 5 18.71 11.07 -67.35
N PRO A 6 18.61 11.98 -66.38
CA PRO A 6 19.60 13.04 -66.22
C PRO A 6 20.74 12.58 -65.30
N THR A 7 21.96 12.70 -65.80
CA THR A 7 23.23 12.54 -65.09
C THR A 7 23.46 13.76 -64.19
N ILE A 8 23.57 13.57 -62.87
CA ILE A 8 24.02 14.62 -61.94
C ILE A 8 25.49 14.37 -61.58
N VAL A 9 26.32 15.37 -61.88
CA VAL A 9 27.76 15.45 -61.59
C VAL A 9 27.94 15.95 -60.16
N LEU A 10 28.68 15.22 -59.32
CA LEU A 10 29.13 15.67 -58.00
C LEU A 10 30.53 16.31 -58.11
N PRO A 11 30.80 17.47 -57.49
CA PRO A 11 32.13 18.06 -57.44
C PRO A 11 33.01 17.36 -56.38
N SER A 12 34.27 17.11 -56.74
CA SER A 12 35.32 16.55 -55.90
C SER A 12 35.84 17.58 -54.88
N LEU A 13 35.82 17.22 -53.60
CA LEU A 13 36.49 17.99 -52.54
C LEU A 13 37.96 17.55 -52.39
N PRO A 14 38.90 18.48 -52.15
CA PRO A 14 40.33 18.19 -52.11
C PRO A 14 40.75 17.52 -50.79
N ILE A 15 41.67 16.56 -50.90
CA ILE A 15 42.39 15.94 -49.78
C ILE A 15 43.62 16.79 -49.48
N PRO A 16 43.83 17.29 -48.25
CA PRO A 16 45.15 17.78 -47.82
C PRO A 16 45.95 16.62 -47.22
N SER A 17 47.15 16.44 -47.74
CA SER A 17 48.18 15.55 -47.24
C SER A 17 49.14 16.27 -46.29
N LEU A 18 49.73 15.47 -45.38
CA LEU A 18 51.04 15.65 -44.73
C LEU A 18 51.22 16.84 -43.76
N SER A 19 51.48 16.53 -42.49
CA SER A 19 52.84 16.32 -41.97
C SER A 19 52.92 16.56 -40.47
N SER A 20 53.72 15.72 -39.84
CA SER A 20 54.20 15.81 -38.47
C SER A 20 54.90 17.13 -38.18
N SER A 21 54.61 17.76 -37.04
CA SER A 21 55.51 17.84 -35.88
C SER A 21 55.16 19.03 -34.97
N SER A 22 55.44 18.81 -33.69
CA SER A 22 55.81 19.80 -32.67
C SER A 22 54.75 20.20 -31.61
N VAL A 23 55.22 20.01 -30.36
CA VAL A 23 54.88 20.67 -29.11
C VAL A 23 53.60 20.22 -28.39
N PHE A 24 53.78 19.24 -27.50
CA PHE A 24 53.01 19.10 -26.26
C PHE A 24 53.12 20.41 -25.46
N ALA A 25 52.08 21.24 -25.47
CA ALA A 25 51.90 22.29 -24.48
C ALA A 25 50.89 21.79 -23.43
N THR A 26 51.41 21.39 -22.27
CA THR A 26 50.62 21.13 -21.07
C THR A 26 49.88 22.40 -20.65
N PRO A 27 48.55 22.40 -20.47
CA PRO A 27 47.87 23.54 -19.88
C PRO A 27 48.26 23.63 -18.41
N GLN A 28 49.00 24.68 -18.03
CA GLN A 28 49.20 25.02 -16.62
C GLN A 28 47.85 25.48 -16.05
N THR A 29 47.17 24.59 -15.35
CA THR A 29 46.04 24.92 -14.48
C THR A 29 46.56 25.77 -13.33
N VAL A 30 46.28 27.07 -13.37
CA VAL A 30 46.48 27.97 -12.24
C VAL A 30 45.50 27.56 -11.14
N ILE A 31 45.96 26.77 -10.17
CA ILE A 31 45.21 26.43 -8.96
C ILE A 31 45.18 27.69 -8.09
N ARG A 32 44.05 28.43 -8.13
CA ARG A 32 43.78 29.45 -7.11
C ARG A 32 43.57 28.73 -5.75
N PRO A 33 44.28 29.09 -4.69
CA PRO A 33 44.00 28.54 -3.38
C PRO A 33 42.60 28.98 -2.94
N TYR A 34 41.71 28.01 -2.72
CA TYR A 34 40.42 28.25 -2.07
C TYR A 34 40.64 28.87 -0.69
N PRO A 35 39.88 29.90 -0.29
CA PRO A 35 39.97 30.42 1.06
C PRO A 35 39.59 29.30 2.03
N LYS A 36 40.46 29.03 3.01
CA LYS A 36 40.16 28.11 4.12
C LYS A 36 38.99 28.69 4.90
N ILE A 37 37.78 28.21 4.65
CA ILE A 37 36.63 28.46 5.50
C ILE A 37 36.96 27.87 6.86
N ARG A 38 37.21 28.74 7.85
CA ARG A 38 37.35 28.35 9.24
C ARG A 38 35.96 27.94 9.70
N VAL A 39 35.67 26.64 9.63
CA VAL A 39 34.46 26.07 10.22
C VAL A 39 34.55 26.32 11.72
N SER A 40 33.84 27.35 12.20
CA SER A 40 33.58 27.49 13.63
C SER A 40 33.04 26.14 14.10
N ARG A 41 33.67 25.54 15.11
CA ARG A 41 33.14 24.37 15.81
C ARG A 41 31.71 24.72 16.24
N THR A 42 30.73 24.34 15.43
CA THR A 42 29.35 24.26 15.87
C THR A 42 29.40 23.41 17.13
N LEU A 43 28.90 23.94 18.25
CA LEU A 43 28.69 23.14 19.45
C LEU A 43 27.96 21.88 19.01
N LEU A 44 28.66 20.75 19.00
CA LEU A 44 28.06 19.44 18.82
C LEU A 44 27.12 19.29 20.01
N LEU A 45 25.83 19.57 19.79
CA LEU A 45 24.80 19.16 20.72
C LEU A 45 25.02 17.67 20.96
N PRO A 46 25.14 17.23 22.23
CA PRO A 46 25.27 15.82 22.50
C PRO A 46 24.09 15.09 21.85
N PRO A 47 24.30 13.88 21.28
CA PRO A 47 23.19 13.11 20.75
C PRO A 47 22.11 12.98 21.84
N PRO A 48 20.82 13.07 21.48
CA PRO A 48 19.75 12.94 22.46
C PRO A 48 19.97 11.67 23.26
N LYS A 49 20.02 11.79 24.59
CA LYS A 49 20.18 10.63 25.47
C LYS A 49 19.03 9.67 25.17
N ALA A 50 19.36 8.44 24.77
CA ALA A 50 18.36 7.40 24.64
C ALA A 50 17.67 7.22 25.99
N LEU A 51 16.34 7.22 25.99
CA LEU A 51 15.56 6.98 27.20
C LEU A 51 15.92 5.58 27.76
N PRO A 52 16.09 5.44 29.08
CA PRO A 52 16.28 4.14 29.72
C PRO A 52 15.17 3.17 29.33
N VAL A 53 15.49 1.89 29.14
CA VAL A 53 14.54 0.84 28.74
C VAL A 53 13.35 0.75 29.70
N GLN A 54 13.58 1.02 30.99
CA GLN A 54 12.57 1.04 32.03
C GLN A 54 11.58 2.21 31.88
N GLU A 55 12.05 3.39 31.47
CA GLU A 55 11.17 4.53 31.19
C GLU A 55 10.32 4.30 29.94
N ILE A 56 10.88 3.64 28.92
CA ILE A 56 10.14 3.24 27.72
C ILE A 56 9.06 2.21 28.07
N ALA A 57 9.36 1.23 28.94
CA ALA A 57 8.39 0.24 29.40
C ALA A 57 7.26 0.87 30.22
N ALA A 58 7.60 1.73 31.19
CA ALA A 58 6.61 2.43 32.01
C ALA A 58 5.72 3.37 31.18
N LEU A 59 6.31 4.06 30.19
CA LEU A 59 5.56 4.89 29.24
C LEU A 59 4.61 4.04 28.40
N LYS A 60 5.09 2.90 27.87
CA LYS A 60 4.28 1.95 27.10
C LYS A 60 3.09 1.45 27.91
N ASP A 61 3.32 1.02 29.14
CA ASP A 61 2.25 0.51 30.02
C ASP A 61 1.24 1.61 30.38
N SER A 62 1.73 2.83 30.60
CA SER A 62 0.88 4.01 30.85
C SER A 62 0.02 4.35 29.63
N VAL A 63 0.60 4.34 28.43
CA VAL A 63 -0.12 4.58 27.17
C VAL A 63 -1.16 3.49 26.92
N ILE A 64 -0.80 2.21 27.09
CA ILE A 64 -1.73 1.09 26.95
C ILE A 64 -2.85 1.18 27.99
N GLY A 65 -2.54 1.57 29.22
CA GLY A 65 -3.52 1.82 30.29
C GLY A 65 -4.51 2.91 29.91
N LEU A 66 -4.03 4.05 29.40
CA LEU A 66 -4.88 5.14 28.93
C LEU A 66 -5.77 4.70 27.75
N LEU A 67 -5.22 3.98 26.78
CA LEU A 67 -5.96 3.44 25.63
C LEU A 67 -7.09 2.51 26.07
N ARG A 68 -6.81 1.57 26.98
CA ARG A 68 -7.80 0.63 27.52
C ARG A 68 -8.88 1.33 28.34
N SER A 69 -8.53 2.40 29.05
CA SER A 69 -9.48 3.17 29.86
C SER A 69 -10.39 4.07 29.03
N SER A 70 -10.09 4.27 27.74
CA SER A 70 -10.84 5.16 26.86
C SER A 70 -12.06 4.42 26.27
N PRO A 71 -13.30 4.72 26.72
CA PRO A 71 -14.50 4.04 26.21
C PRO A 71 -14.67 4.36 24.72
N PRO A 72 -15.26 3.49 23.87
CA PRO A 72 -15.45 3.77 22.45
C PRO A 72 -16.65 4.72 22.22
N THR A 73 -16.51 5.97 22.67
CA THR A 73 -17.46 7.08 22.42
C THR A 73 -17.02 7.92 21.23
N TRP A 74 -17.87 8.84 20.76
CA TRP A 74 -17.48 9.74 19.68
C TRP A 74 -16.36 10.69 20.10
N ASP A 75 -16.44 11.24 21.32
CA ASP A 75 -15.44 12.19 21.83
C ASP A 75 -14.05 11.57 21.97
N SER A 76 -13.99 10.37 22.57
CA SER A 76 -12.75 9.61 22.71
C SER A 76 -12.19 9.14 21.36
N ALA A 77 -13.05 8.73 20.42
CA ALA A 77 -12.65 8.36 19.08
C ALA A 77 -11.99 9.54 18.36
N ILE A 78 -12.63 10.72 18.40
CA ILE A 78 -12.09 11.95 17.79
C ILE A 78 -10.78 12.35 18.48
N ALA A 79 -10.77 12.46 19.81
CA ALA A 79 -9.60 12.90 20.56
C ALA A 79 -8.39 11.98 20.36
N SER A 80 -8.59 10.67 20.47
CA SER A 80 -7.52 9.68 20.31
C SER A 80 -6.99 9.67 18.88
N ASN A 81 -7.87 9.74 17.87
CA ASN A 81 -7.46 9.80 16.48
C ASN A 81 -6.70 11.08 16.16
N LEU A 82 -7.16 12.26 16.63
CA LEU A 82 -6.44 13.51 16.43
C LEU A 82 -5.03 13.46 17.02
N LEU A 83 -4.88 12.92 18.24
CA LEU A 83 -3.59 12.75 18.89
C LEU A 83 -2.69 11.79 18.10
N ILE A 84 -3.19 10.62 17.73
CA ILE A 84 -2.43 9.61 16.98
C ILE A 84 -2.03 10.14 15.61
N PHE A 85 -2.91 10.87 14.91
CA PHE A 85 -2.63 11.42 13.59
C PHE A 85 -1.61 12.58 13.67
N LEU A 86 -1.66 13.39 14.72
CA LEU A 86 -0.67 14.43 14.96
C LEU A 86 0.73 13.82 15.17
N LEU A 87 0.83 12.85 16.10
CA LEU A 87 2.09 12.18 16.42
C LEU A 87 2.60 11.29 15.26
N GLY A 88 1.69 10.63 14.56
CA GLY A 88 1.97 9.73 13.44
C GLY A 88 2.12 10.44 12.08
N SER A 89 2.02 11.77 12.04
CA SER A 89 2.05 12.55 10.80
C SER A 89 3.22 12.26 9.86
N PRO A 90 4.47 11.98 10.32
CA PRO A 90 5.56 11.63 9.41
C PRO A 90 5.33 10.30 8.70
N ILE A 91 4.79 9.31 9.42
CA ILE A 91 4.50 7.97 8.87
C ILE A 91 3.32 8.07 7.90
N LEU A 92 2.26 8.79 8.30
CA LEU A 92 1.07 9.02 7.47
C LEU A 92 1.42 9.74 6.17
N ALA A 93 2.20 10.83 6.24
CA ALA A 93 2.61 11.59 5.05
C ALA A 93 3.47 10.76 4.08
N SER A 94 4.14 9.72 4.59
CA SER A 94 4.93 8.79 3.79
C SER A 94 4.07 7.84 2.93
N GLY A 95 2.80 7.61 3.30
CA GLY A 95 1.88 6.68 2.63
C GLY A 95 0.60 7.31 2.11
N LEU A 96 0.26 8.54 2.50
CA LEU A 96 -0.97 9.23 2.13
C LEU A 96 -0.72 10.63 1.56
N SER A 97 -1.62 11.09 0.68
CA SER A 97 -1.75 12.51 0.34
C SER A 97 -2.38 13.29 1.50
N ALA A 98 -2.30 14.62 1.50
CA ALA A 98 -2.96 15.45 2.53
C ALA A 98 -4.48 15.18 2.60
N SER A 99 -5.15 15.08 1.45
CA SER A 99 -6.56 14.69 1.37
C SER A 99 -6.81 13.22 1.78
N GLY A 100 -5.84 12.34 1.54
CA GLY A 100 -5.88 10.95 2.01
C GLY A 100 -5.79 10.83 3.53
N ILE A 101 -5.02 11.70 4.20
CA ILE A 101 -4.96 11.78 5.67
C ILE A 101 -6.34 12.16 6.23
N GLY A 102 -7.04 13.11 5.60
CA GLY A 102 -8.42 13.45 5.99
C GLY A 102 -9.39 12.26 5.88
N ALA A 103 -9.34 11.51 4.78
CA ALA A 103 -10.16 10.30 4.62
C ALA A 103 -9.77 9.21 5.65
N ALA A 104 -8.48 9.04 5.92
CA ALA A 104 -7.99 8.08 6.90
C ALA A 104 -8.39 8.47 8.33
N LEU A 105 -8.48 9.77 8.64
CA LEU A 105 -8.94 10.25 9.95
C LEU A 105 -10.40 9.87 10.18
N LEU A 106 -11.26 10.05 9.17
CA LEU A 106 -12.66 9.62 9.25
C LEU A 106 -12.78 8.11 9.45
N LEU A 107 -12.00 7.33 8.70
CA LEU A 107 -11.92 5.88 8.88
C LEU A 107 -11.49 5.52 10.32
N GLY A 108 -10.42 6.14 10.82
CA GLY A 108 -9.90 5.87 12.16
C GLY A 108 -10.90 6.20 13.27
N VAL A 109 -11.65 7.29 13.13
CA VAL A 109 -12.73 7.65 14.07
C VAL A 109 -13.86 6.61 14.04
N LEU A 110 -14.31 6.20 12.85
CA LEU A 110 -15.34 5.16 12.72
C LEU A 110 -14.88 3.83 13.31
N THR A 111 -13.65 3.41 13.00
CA THR A 111 -13.07 2.17 13.53
C THR A 111 -12.95 2.22 15.05
N TRP A 112 -12.45 3.32 15.62
CA TRP A 112 -12.35 3.45 17.08
C TRP A 112 -13.72 3.44 17.75
N ARG A 113 -14.70 4.12 17.15
CA ARG A 113 -16.06 4.16 17.68
C ARG A 113 -16.74 2.79 17.63
N ALA A 114 -16.48 1.99 16.61
CA ALA A 114 -17.09 0.66 16.43
C ALA A 114 -16.38 -0.45 17.19
N PHE A 115 -15.04 -0.45 17.18
CA PHE A 115 -14.19 -1.58 17.60
C PHE A 115 -13.06 -1.15 18.54
N SER A 116 -13.12 0.06 19.10
CA SER A 116 -12.16 0.61 20.06
C SER A 116 -10.71 0.70 19.53
N TRP A 117 -9.75 0.82 20.44
CA TRP A 117 -8.32 0.91 20.11
C TRP A 117 -7.78 -0.37 19.45
N THR A 118 -8.38 -1.54 19.73
CA THR A 118 -8.00 -2.84 19.17
C THR A 118 -8.27 -2.90 17.66
N GLY A 119 -9.47 -2.54 17.22
CA GLY A 119 -9.78 -2.40 15.80
C GLY A 119 -8.94 -1.31 15.12
N PHE A 120 -8.64 -0.22 15.81
CA PHE A 120 -7.76 0.82 15.28
C PHE A 120 -6.34 0.31 15.02
N LEU A 121 -5.77 -0.46 15.94
CA LEU A 121 -4.44 -1.06 15.76
C LEU A 121 -4.37 -2.03 14.58
N LEU A 122 -5.46 -2.76 14.30
CA LEU A 122 -5.55 -3.61 13.12
C LEU A 122 -5.44 -2.77 11.83
N VAL A 123 -6.22 -1.67 11.74
CA VAL A 123 -6.17 -0.75 10.58
C VAL A 123 -4.81 -0.06 10.47
N ALA A 124 -4.21 0.33 11.59
CA ALA A 124 -2.87 0.91 11.62
C ALA A 124 -1.81 -0.09 11.12
N THR A 125 -1.93 -1.36 11.50
CA THR A 125 -1.04 -2.43 11.03
C THR A 125 -1.18 -2.64 9.53
N TYR A 126 -2.42 -2.72 9.02
CA TYR A 126 -2.70 -2.73 7.58
C TYR A 126 -2.02 -1.54 6.87
N PHE A 127 -2.19 -0.33 7.41
CA PHE A 127 -1.64 0.88 6.80
C PHE A 127 -0.11 0.85 6.74
N VAL A 128 0.55 0.49 7.84
CA VAL A 128 2.02 0.45 7.92
C VAL A 128 2.58 -0.59 6.96
N LEU A 129 2.05 -1.82 6.97
CA LEU A 129 2.51 -2.90 6.11
C LEU A 129 2.21 -2.64 4.64
N GLY A 130 1.00 -2.17 4.34
CA GLY A 130 0.60 -1.78 2.99
C GLY A 130 1.45 -0.63 2.44
N THR A 131 1.83 0.34 3.27
CA THR A 131 2.74 1.43 2.87
C THR A 131 4.19 0.96 2.72
N ALA A 132 4.64 0.03 3.55
CA ALA A 132 5.99 -0.52 3.47
C ALA A 132 6.17 -1.30 2.16
N VAL A 133 5.21 -2.15 1.80
CA VAL A 133 5.31 -3.01 0.60
C VAL A 133 5.24 -2.20 -0.70
N THR A 134 4.46 -1.11 -0.76
CA THR A 134 4.41 -0.24 -1.95
C THR A 134 5.75 0.43 -2.25
N LYS A 135 6.64 0.55 -1.25
CA LYS A 135 7.98 1.14 -1.41
C LYS A 135 9.06 0.11 -1.76
N VAL A 136 8.76 -1.18 -1.69
CA VAL A 136 9.71 -2.24 -2.05
C VAL A 136 10.07 -2.13 -3.53
N LYS A 137 11.38 -2.04 -3.82
CA LYS A 137 11.93 -1.91 -5.19
C LYS A 137 11.27 -0.80 -6.01
N ILE A 138 10.95 0.34 -5.38
CA ILE A 138 10.24 1.43 -6.04
C ILE A 138 10.93 1.95 -7.30
N ILE A 139 12.27 2.07 -7.30
CA ILE A 139 13.04 2.52 -8.47
C ILE A 139 12.85 1.58 -9.67
N GLN A 140 12.87 0.26 -9.42
CA GLN A 140 12.62 -0.74 -10.46
C GLN A 140 11.19 -0.65 -10.99
N LYS A 141 10.21 -0.51 -10.09
CA LYS A 141 8.80 -0.40 -10.48
C LYS A 141 8.52 0.90 -11.27
N GLU A 142 9.19 2.00 -10.92
CA GLU A 142 9.09 3.28 -11.65
C GLU A 142 9.69 3.14 -13.05
N ALA A 143 10.86 2.51 -13.19
CA ALA A 143 11.48 2.26 -14.50
C ALA A 143 10.62 1.36 -15.41
N LEU A 144 9.81 0.47 -14.83
CA LEU A 144 8.88 -0.40 -15.54
C LEU A 144 7.49 0.24 -15.76
N GLY A 145 7.23 1.43 -15.23
CA GLY A 145 5.92 2.09 -15.33
C GLY A 145 4.80 1.44 -14.51
N VAL A 146 5.13 0.49 -13.61
CA VAL A 146 4.16 -0.29 -12.80
C VAL A 146 4.14 0.12 -11.33
N ALA A 147 4.88 1.18 -10.97
CA ALA A 147 4.91 1.69 -9.60
C ALA A 147 3.54 2.23 -9.18
N GLU A 148 3.23 2.01 -7.91
CA GLU A 148 2.07 2.60 -7.26
C GLU A 148 2.07 4.13 -7.43
N LYS A 149 0.90 4.69 -7.76
CA LYS A 149 0.73 6.12 -8.05
C LYS A 149 1.32 6.99 -6.94
N ARG A 150 1.87 8.15 -7.30
CA ARG A 150 2.45 9.14 -6.35
C ARG A 150 3.51 8.52 -5.42
N ARG A 151 4.36 7.63 -5.95
CA ARG A 151 5.41 6.92 -5.19
C ARG A 151 4.88 6.14 -3.99
N GLY A 152 3.73 5.50 -4.14
CA GLY A 152 3.07 4.76 -3.07
C GLY A 152 2.16 5.60 -2.16
N ARG A 153 2.00 6.91 -2.42
CA ARG A 153 1.08 7.76 -1.63
C ARG A 153 -0.36 7.63 -2.12
N ARG A 154 -1.20 7.06 -1.27
CA ARG A 154 -2.63 6.83 -1.53
C ARG A 154 -3.44 8.11 -1.30
N GLY A 155 -4.38 8.36 -2.22
CA GLY A 155 -5.30 9.49 -2.13
C GLY A 155 -6.61 9.10 -1.42
N PRO A 156 -7.56 10.03 -1.29
CA PRO A 156 -8.85 9.76 -0.64
C PRO A 156 -9.63 8.65 -1.33
N GLY A 157 -9.65 8.61 -2.67
CA GLY A 157 -10.31 7.53 -3.44
C GLY A 157 -9.76 6.15 -3.08
N SER A 158 -8.44 6.01 -2.98
CA SER A 158 -7.80 4.74 -2.60
C SER A 158 -8.04 4.37 -1.14
N VAL A 159 -8.11 5.34 -0.21
CA VAL A 159 -8.48 5.08 1.18
C VAL A 159 -9.92 4.57 1.26
N ILE A 160 -10.86 5.28 0.64
CA ILE A 160 -12.28 4.91 0.59
C ILE A 160 -12.45 3.54 -0.08
N GLY A 161 -11.80 3.33 -1.23
CA GLY A 161 -11.87 2.08 -1.97
C GLY A 161 -11.35 0.89 -1.17
N SER A 162 -10.30 1.12 -0.38
CA SER A 162 -9.69 0.10 0.48
C SER A 162 -10.50 -0.20 1.75
N SER A 163 -11.36 0.71 2.19
CA SER A 163 -12.01 0.60 3.50
C SER A 163 -13.54 0.60 3.43
N ALA A 164 -14.16 0.69 2.25
CA ALA A 164 -15.60 0.84 2.11
C ALA A 164 -16.40 -0.22 2.87
N ALA A 165 -16.09 -1.51 2.68
CA ALA A 165 -16.75 -2.60 3.39
C ALA A 165 -16.51 -2.51 4.91
N GLY A 166 -15.28 -2.19 5.34
CA GLY A 166 -14.96 -1.97 6.74
C GLY A 166 -15.75 -0.80 7.37
N CYS A 167 -15.89 0.32 6.64
CA CYS A 167 -16.71 1.46 7.07
C CYS A 167 -18.18 1.06 7.22
N VAL A 168 -18.72 0.29 6.26
CA VAL A 168 -20.10 -0.22 6.34
C VAL A 168 -20.27 -1.11 7.57
N CYS A 169 -19.37 -2.08 7.79
CA CYS A 169 -19.38 -2.93 8.98
C CYS A 169 -19.29 -2.11 10.28
N ALA A 170 -18.42 -1.10 10.33
CA ALA A 170 -18.30 -0.20 11.48
C ALA A 170 -19.61 0.57 11.74
N LEU A 171 -20.23 1.14 10.71
CA LEU A 171 -21.50 1.85 10.82
C LEU A 171 -22.63 0.91 11.29
N LEU A 172 -22.74 -0.28 10.72
CA LEU A 172 -23.74 -1.28 11.12
C LEU A 172 -23.57 -1.70 12.59
N SER A 173 -22.32 -1.87 13.04
CA SER A 173 -21.99 -2.12 14.45
C SER A 173 -22.40 -0.96 15.35
N ILE A 174 -22.05 0.28 14.98
CA ILE A 174 -22.35 1.50 15.77
C ILE A 174 -23.86 1.70 15.97
N TYR A 175 -24.64 1.48 14.91
CA TYR A 175 -26.10 1.62 14.95
C TYR A 175 -26.83 0.37 15.45
N GLY A 176 -26.10 -0.69 15.83
CA GLY A 176 -26.68 -1.91 16.39
C GLY A 176 -27.61 -2.66 15.42
N ILE A 177 -27.37 -2.54 14.11
CA ILE A 177 -28.22 -3.16 13.09
C ILE A 177 -28.17 -4.69 13.25
N GLY A 178 -29.33 -5.30 13.51
CA GLY A 178 -29.46 -6.74 13.78
C GLY A 178 -29.12 -7.17 15.21
N GLY A 179 -28.90 -6.22 16.12
CA GLY A 179 -28.68 -6.48 17.55
C GLY A 179 -27.42 -7.30 17.85
N SER A 180 -27.39 -7.92 19.04
CA SER A 180 -26.28 -8.77 19.50
C SER A 180 -26.03 -9.99 18.60
N ALA A 181 -27.06 -10.46 17.88
CA ALA A 181 -26.95 -11.58 16.97
C ALA A 181 -26.05 -11.27 15.76
N LEU A 182 -26.10 -10.04 15.23
CA LEU A 182 -25.30 -9.63 14.07
C LEU A 182 -24.01 -8.88 14.40
N ALA A 183 -23.83 -8.40 15.63
CA ALA A 183 -22.64 -7.65 16.06
C ALA A 183 -21.32 -8.35 15.72
N GLY A 184 -21.21 -9.65 16.04
CA GLY A 184 -20.00 -10.44 15.73
C GLY A 184 -19.76 -10.65 14.22
N PHE A 185 -20.82 -10.63 13.39
CA PHE A 185 -20.66 -10.71 11.94
C PHE A 185 -20.14 -9.41 11.34
N TRP A 186 -20.55 -8.25 11.87
CA TRP A 186 -19.99 -6.96 11.44
C TRP A 186 -18.53 -6.83 11.81
N GLN A 187 -18.14 -7.30 13.00
CA GLN A 187 -16.73 -7.36 13.40
C GLN A 187 -15.91 -8.30 12.51
N LEU A 188 -16.43 -9.51 12.23
CA LEU A 188 -15.79 -10.45 11.30
C LEU A 188 -15.62 -9.86 9.89
N GLY A 189 -16.69 -9.27 9.34
CA GLY A 189 -16.66 -8.64 8.02
C GLY A 189 -15.69 -7.46 7.95
N PHE A 190 -15.60 -6.68 9.04
CA PHE A 190 -14.60 -5.63 9.17
C PHE A 190 -13.18 -6.19 9.08
N VAL A 191 -12.83 -7.19 9.90
CA VAL A 191 -11.49 -7.80 9.89
C VAL A 191 -11.17 -8.43 8.54
N ALA A 192 -12.11 -9.20 7.98
CA ALA A 192 -11.96 -9.85 6.68
C ALA A 192 -11.70 -8.85 5.54
N SER A 193 -12.37 -7.68 5.56
CA SER A 193 -12.18 -6.64 4.54
C SER A 193 -10.74 -6.11 4.52
N PHE A 194 -10.13 -5.89 5.69
CA PHE A 194 -8.75 -5.43 5.79
C PHE A 194 -7.73 -6.52 5.51
N CYS A 195 -8.00 -7.78 5.91
CA CYS A 195 -7.18 -8.93 5.51
C CYS A 195 -7.13 -9.09 4.00
N THR A 196 -8.29 -8.94 3.34
CA THR A 196 -8.43 -8.98 1.89
C THR A 196 -7.58 -7.89 1.25
N LYS A 197 -7.75 -6.64 1.71
CA LYS A 197 -7.03 -5.51 1.12
C LYS A 197 -5.51 -5.57 1.32
N LEU A 198 -5.06 -6.03 2.49
CA LEU A 198 -3.63 -6.20 2.74
C LEU A 198 -3.06 -7.32 1.87
N SER A 199 -3.73 -8.47 1.78
CA SER A 199 -3.32 -9.59 0.91
C SER A 199 -3.23 -9.14 -0.55
N ASP A 200 -4.21 -8.40 -1.03
CA ASP A 200 -4.24 -7.84 -2.38
C ASP A 200 -3.05 -6.89 -2.65
N THR A 201 -2.85 -5.94 -1.74
CA THR A 201 -1.74 -4.97 -1.83
C THR A 201 -0.39 -5.70 -1.82
N VAL A 202 -0.18 -6.61 -0.88
CA VAL A 202 1.11 -7.31 -0.75
C VAL A 202 1.34 -8.22 -1.95
N SER A 203 0.30 -8.93 -2.40
CA SER A 203 0.39 -9.80 -3.57
C SER A 203 0.80 -9.05 -4.83
N SER A 204 0.09 -7.96 -5.14
CA SER A 204 0.37 -7.15 -6.33
C SER A 204 1.74 -6.46 -6.25
N GLU A 205 2.10 -5.88 -5.10
CA GLU A 205 3.37 -5.16 -4.96
C GLU A 205 4.60 -6.08 -4.94
N ILE A 206 4.51 -7.24 -4.28
CA ILE A 206 5.56 -8.27 -4.33
C ILE A 206 5.63 -8.92 -5.70
N GLY A 207 4.49 -9.19 -6.34
CA GLY A 207 4.45 -9.70 -7.71
C GLY A 207 5.13 -8.77 -8.71
N LYS A 208 4.86 -7.46 -8.64
CA LYS A 208 5.56 -6.45 -9.46
C LYS A 208 7.07 -6.43 -9.17
N ALA A 209 7.46 -6.51 -7.91
CA ALA A 209 8.85 -6.38 -7.46
C ALA A 209 9.71 -7.64 -7.71
N TYR A 210 9.14 -8.83 -7.57
CA TYR A 210 9.86 -10.11 -7.54
C TYR A 210 9.34 -11.17 -8.51
N GLY A 211 8.10 -11.07 -9.00
CA GLY A 211 7.42 -12.16 -9.73
C GLY A 211 8.16 -12.64 -10.98
N GLN A 212 8.81 -13.80 -10.94
CA GLN A 212 9.65 -14.26 -12.06
C GLN A 212 8.84 -14.50 -13.33
N THR A 213 7.63 -15.05 -13.19
CA THR A 213 6.69 -15.25 -14.27
C THR A 213 5.29 -14.86 -13.82
N THR A 214 4.63 -14.04 -14.63
CA THR A 214 3.28 -13.52 -14.38
C THR A 214 2.32 -14.10 -15.42
N TYR A 215 1.17 -14.57 -14.97
CA TYR A 215 0.16 -15.22 -15.80
C TYR A 215 -1.15 -14.46 -15.73
N LEU A 216 -1.85 -14.35 -16.86
CA LEU A 216 -3.21 -13.84 -16.86
C LEU A 216 -4.17 -14.91 -16.34
N VAL A 217 -4.93 -14.62 -15.28
CA VAL A 217 -5.76 -15.63 -14.59
C VAL A 217 -6.82 -16.31 -15.47
N THR A 218 -7.28 -15.63 -16.53
CA THR A 218 -8.31 -16.14 -17.45
C THR A 218 -7.78 -17.08 -18.52
N THR A 219 -6.55 -16.88 -19.00
CA THR A 219 -6.00 -17.63 -20.15
C THR A 219 -4.74 -18.41 -19.82
N PHE A 220 -4.18 -18.23 -18.62
CA PHE A 220 -2.88 -18.77 -18.19
C PHE A 220 -1.72 -18.43 -19.14
N LYS A 221 -1.87 -17.41 -19.98
CA LYS A 221 -0.79 -16.91 -20.82
C LYS A 221 0.17 -16.07 -19.98
N VAL A 222 1.46 -16.18 -20.30
CA VAL A 222 2.49 -15.32 -19.71
C VAL A 222 2.27 -13.89 -20.21
N VAL A 223 2.17 -12.96 -19.28
CA VAL A 223 1.97 -11.52 -19.54
C VAL A 223 3.03 -10.72 -18.79
N PRO A 224 3.32 -9.47 -19.20
CA PRO A 224 4.22 -8.60 -18.46
C PRO A 224 3.80 -8.40 -17.00
N ARG A 225 4.78 -8.08 -16.14
CA ARG A 225 4.48 -7.71 -14.75
C ARG A 225 3.65 -6.44 -14.71
N GLY A 226 2.71 -6.37 -13.76
CA GLY A 226 1.85 -5.20 -13.58
C GLY A 226 0.70 -5.08 -14.58
N THR A 227 0.51 -6.08 -15.47
CA THR A 227 -0.74 -6.21 -16.23
C THR A 227 -1.92 -6.45 -15.27
N GLU A 228 -3.03 -5.77 -15.51
CA GLU A 228 -4.24 -5.92 -14.70
C GLU A 228 -4.76 -7.37 -14.75
N GLY A 229 -5.07 -7.94 -13.58
CA GLY A 229 -5.46 -9.34 -13.44
C GLY A 229 -4.33 -10.37 -13.64
N ALA A 230 -3.07 -9.92 -13.74
CA ALA A 230 -1.93 -10.84 -13.77
C ALA A 230 -1.54 -11.30 -12.36
N VAL A 231 -1.30 -12.60 -12.22
CA VAL A 231 -0.90 -13.25 -10.97
C VAL A 231 0.51 -13.83 -11.10
N SER A 232 1.26 -13.82 -10.00
CA SER A 232 2.58 -14.48 -9.87
C SER A 232 2.59 -15.40 -8.66
N LEU A 233 3.45 -16.41 -8.65
CA LEU A 233 3.56 -17.31 -7.51
C LEU A 233 4.05 -16.55 -6.26
N GLU A 234 5.06 -15.70 -6.42
CA GLU A 234 5.67 -14.91 -5.36
C GLU A 234 4.68 -13.92 -4.75
N GLY A 235 3.90 -13.24 -5.60
CA GLY A 235 2.80 -12.38 -5.15
C GLY A 235 1.75 -13.16 -4.37
N THR A 236 1.25 -14.27 -4.92
CA THR A 236 0.20 -15.07 -4.27
C THR A 236 0.64 -15.60 -2.90
N ILE A 237 1.87 -16.11 -2.77
CA ILE A 237 2.42 -16.56 -1.48
C ILE A 237 2.55 -15.39 -0.51
N ALA A 238 3.06 -14.23 -0.96
CA ALA A 238 3.21 -13.07 -0.11
C ALA A 238 1.85 -12.51 0.36
N GLY A 239 0.84 -12.50 -0.50
CA GLY A 239 -0.53 -12.13 -0.15
C GLY A 239 -1.14 -13.07 0.90
N LEU A 240 -0.96 -14.38 0.72
CA LEU A 240 -1.39 -15.38 1.72
C LEU A 240 -0.76 -15.13 3.09
N LEU A 241 0.56 -14.90 3.13
CA LEU A 241 1.26 -14.61 4.37
C LEU A 241 0.79 -13.30 5.00
N ALA A 242 0.43 -12.30 4.19
CA ALA A 242 -0.08 -11.03 4.66
C ALA A 242 -1.48 -11.13 5.29
N SER A 243 -2.40 -11.90 4.69
CA SER A 243 -3.71 -12.15 5.31
C SER A 243 -3.58 -12.96 6.60
N ILE A 244 -2.71 -13.98 6.65
CA ILE A 244 -2.42 -14.74 7.88
C ILE A 244 -1.91 -13.81 8.98
N LEU A 245 -0.96 -12.94 8.65
CA LEU A 245 -0.39 -11.99 9.60
C LEU A 245 -1.46 -11.04 10.16
N LEU A 246 -2.29 -10.44 9.30
CA LEU A 246 -3.30 -9.50 9.79
C LEU A 246 -4.45 -10.19 10.53
N ALA A 247 -4.85 -11.40 10.10
CA ALA A 247 -5.81 -12.21 10.84
C ALA A 247 -5.27 -12.60 12.23
N SER A 248 -3.97 -12.89 12.33
CA SER A 248 -3.31 -13.14 13.62
C SER A 248 -3.33 -11.91 14.52
N VAL A 249 -3.15 -10.71 13.95
CA VAL A 249 -3.31 -9.45 14.70
C VAL A 249 -4.74 -9.29 15.20
N GLY A 250 -5.75 -9.56 14.36
CA GLY A 250 -7.15 -9.56 14.77
C GLY A 250 -7.43 -10.51 15.93
N TYR A 251 -6.89 -11.73 15.87
CA TYR A 251 -6.99 -12.72 16.95
C TYR A 251 -6.32 -12.23 18.24
N LEU A 252 -5.07 -11.75 18.15
CA LEU A 252 -4.32 -11.28 19.33
C LEU A 252 -4.95 -10.05 19.98
N MET A 253 -5.64 -9.21 19.21
CA MET A 253 -6.38 -8.05 19.71
C MET A 253 -7.76 -8.42 20.25
N GLY A 254 -8.18 -9.69 20.15
CA GLY A 254 -9.49 -10.16 20.61
C GLY A 254 -10.65 -9.73 19.72
N GLU A 255 -10.37 -9.34 18.47
CA GLU A 255 -11.40 -8.96 17.50
C GLU A 255 -12.12 -10.17 16.89
N ILE A 256 -11.41 -11.29 16.78
CA ILE A 256 -11.89 -12.54 16.19
C ILE A 256 -11.29 -13.74 16.92
N ASP A 257 -11.93 -14.90 16.82
CA ASP A 257 -11.37 -16.17 17.29
C ASP A 257 -10.53 -16.89 16.21
N VAL A 258 -9.97 -18.06 16.56
CA VAL A 258 -9.11 -18.83 15.65
C VAL A 258 -9.87 -19.32 14.40
N PRO A 259 -11.07 -19.93 14.51
CA PRO A 259 -11.88 -20.27 13.33
C PRO A 259 -12.16 -19.07 12.42
N GLN A 260 -12.52 -17.92 13.00
CA GLN A 260 -12.75 -16.69 12.27
C GLN A 260 -11.49 -16.17 11.57
N ALA A 261 -10.31 -16.32 12.17
CA ALA A 261 -9.05 -15.99 11.52
C ALA A 261 -8.81 -16.83 10.26
N VAL A 262 -9.11 -18.14 10.32
CA VAL A 262 -9.04 -19.03 9.14
C VAL A 262 -10.05 -18.59 8.07
N ILE A 263 -11.29 -18.27 8.47
CA ILE A 263 -12.32 -17.76 7.56
C ILE A 263 -11.85 -16.47 6.87
N CYS A 264 -11.29 -15.51 7.61
CA CYS A 264 -10.75 -14.28 7.05
C CYS A 264 -9.67 -14.55 6.00
N VAL A 265 -8.75 -15.48 6.26
CA VAL A 265 -7.69 -15.85 5.30
C VAL A 265 -8.30 -16.47 4.05
N LEU A 266 -9.19 -17.46 4.18
CA LEU A 266 -9.84 -18.11 3.04
C LEU A 266 -10.65 -17.14 2.20
N ALA A 267 -11.49 -16.32 2.84
CA ALA A 267 -12.29 -15.30 2.18
C ALA A 267 -11.41 -14.28 1.43
N SER A 268 -10.28 -13.87 2.02
CA SER A 268 -9.31 -12.97 1.37
C SER A 268 -8.73 -13.56 0.09
N GLN A 269 -8.37 -14.84 0.10
CA GLN A 269 -7.78 -15.49 -1.09
C GLN A 269 -8.80 -15.65 -2.22
N ILE A 270 -10.05 -16.01 -1.88
CA ILE A 270 -11.13 -16.12 -2.87
C ILE A 270 -11.46 -14.74 -3.46
N ALA A 271 -11.54 -13.71 -2.62
CA ALA A 271 -11.82 -12.35 -3.04
C ALA A 271 -10.73 -11.81 -3.99
N ASN A 272 -9.46 -11.98 -3.63
CA ASN A 272 -8.33 -11.53 -4.47
C ASN A 272 -8.23 -12.28 -5.79
N PHE A 273 -8.57 -13.58 -5.80
CA PHE A 273 -8.71 -14.31 -7.05
C PHE A 273 -9.84 -13.75 -7.93
N GLY A 274 -10.99 -13.43 -7.32
CA GLY A 274 -12.11 -12.76 -7.98
C GLY A 274 -11.74 -11.38 -8.54
N GLU A 275 -10.96 -10.61 -7.80
CA GLU A 275 -10.43 -9.31 -8.24
C GLU A 275 -9.51 -9.47 -9.46
N SER A 276 -8.60 -10.45 -9.44
CA SER A 276 -7.76 -10.76 -10.60
C SER A 276 -8.59 -11.18 -11.82
N LEU A 277 -9.70 -11.91 -11.64
CA LEU A 277 -10.61 -12.25 -12.73
C LEU A 277 -11.29 -11.01 -13.31
N ILE A 278 -11.76 -10.09 -12.46
CA ILE A 278 -12.36 -8.82 -12.88
C ILE A 278 -11.33 -7.98 -13.65
N GLY A 279 -10.11 -7.88 -13.12
CA GLY A 279 -8.98 -7.21 -13.76
C GLY A 279 -8.71 -7.75 -15.17
N ALA A 280 -8.56 -9.07 -15.28
CA ALA A 280 -8.24 -9.72 -16.55
C ALA A 280 -9.41 -9.72 -17.56
N ALA A 281 -10.65 -9.70 -17.08
CA ALA A 281 -11.84 -9.84 -17.93
C ALA A 281 -12.47 -8.50 -18.33
N ILE A 282 -12.30 -7.43 -17.54
CA ILE A 282 -13.10 -6.21 -17.68
C ILE A 282 -12.24 -4.95 -17.67
N GLN A 283 -11.21 -4.90 -16.82
CA GLN A 283 -10.37 -3.71 -16.68
C GLN A 283 -9.61 -3.45 -17.99
N ASP A 284 -9.56 -2.19 -18.42
CA ASP A 284 -9.01 -1.72 -19.71
C ASP A 284 -9.77 -2.14 -20.99
N LYS A 285 -10.97 -2.73 -20.88
CA LYS A 285 -11.87 -2.90 -22.04
C LYS A 285 -12.66 -1.61 -22.34
N GLU A 286 -12.88 -1.34 -23.63
CA GLU A 286 -13.70 -0.22 -24.07
C GLU A 286 -15.08 -0.24 -23.41
N GLY A 287 -15.52 0.91 -22.88
CA GLY A 287 -16.79 1.07 -22.15
C GLY A 287 -16.70 0.86 -20.64
N PHE A 288 -15.60 0.32 -20.10
CA PHE A 288 -15.44 0.05 -18.66
C PHE A 288 -14.43 0.97 -17.94
N HIS A 289 -14.09 2.12 -18.51
CA HIS A 289 -13.16 3.08 -17.90
C HIS A 289 -13.60 3.61 -16.51
N TRP A 290 -14.88 3.48 -16.16
CA TRP A 290 -15.40 3.80 -14.82
C TRP A 290 -14.95 2.78 -13.76
N LEU A 291 -14.62 1.55 -14.15
CA LEU A 291 -14.13 0.48 -13.29
C LEU A 291 -12.62 0.65 -13.03
N ASN A 292 -12.27 1.73 -12.36
CA ASN A 292 -10.90 2.00 -11.95
C ASN A 292 -10.49 1.18 -10.72
N ASN A 293 -9.20 1.19 -10.39
CA ASN A 293 -8.64 0.42 -9.27
C ASN A 293 -9.32 0.72 -7.94
N ASP A 294 -9.77 1.96 -7.68
CA ASP A 294 -10.45 2.29 -6.43
C ASP A 294 -11.84 1.62 -6.35
N VAL A 295 -12.56 1.50 -7.46
CA VAL A 295 -13.86 0.78 -7.53
C VAL A 295 -13.66 -0.73 -7.42
N VAL A 296 -12.66 -1.28 -8.13
CA VAL A 296 -12.31 -2.70 -8.03
C VAL A 296 -11.92 -3.06 -6.60
N ASN A 297 -11.19 -2.18 -5.91
CA ASN A 297 -10.89 -2.33 -4.48
C ASN A 297 -12.15 -2.41 -3.63
N VAL A 298 -13.15 -1.53 -3.85
CA VAL A 298 -14.44 -1.60 -3.12
C VAL A 298 -15.08 -2.96 -3.30
N ILE A 299 -15.14 -3.46 -4.54
CA ILE A 299 -15.74 -4.76 -4.86
C ILE A 299 -14.96 -5.87 -4.15
N ASN A 300 -13.64 -5.87 -4.25
CA ASN A 300 -12.79 -6.91 -3.65
C ASN A 300 -12.98 -7.00 -2.13
N VAL A 301 -12.84 -5.87 -1.41
CA VAL A 301 -12.98 -5.87 0.06
C VAL A 301 -14.40 -6.20 0.51
N SER A 302 -15.40 -5.89 -0.32
CA SER A 302 -16.79 -6.26 -0.08
C SER A 302 -17.02 -7.77 -0.27
N ILE A 303 -16.46 -8.37 -1.32
CA ILE A 303 -16.50 -9.82 -1.53
C ILE A 303 -15.84 -10.54 -0.35
N GLY A 304 -14.66 -10.09 0.08
CA GLY A 304 -13.96 -10.67 1.23
C GLY A 304 -14.78 -10.60 2.52
N SER A 305 -15.39 -9.45 2.81
CA SER A 305 -16.28 -9.26 3.97
C SER A 305 -17.52 -10.17 3.92
N ILE A 306 -18.22 -10.18 2.78
CA ILE A 306 -19.45 -10.96 2.59
C ILE A 306 -19.16 -12.45 2.66
N LEU A 307 -18.11 -12.94 1.99
CA LEU A 307 -17.73 -14.35 2.04
C LEU A 307 -17.40 -14.80 3.46
N ALA A 308 -16.68 -13.99 4.23
CA ALA A 308 -16.37 -14.32 5.63
C ALA A 308 -17.65 -14.46 6.47
N ILE A 309 -18.58 -13.52 6.33
CA ILE A 309 -19.88 -13.56 7.02
C ILE A 309 -20.68 -14.82 6.62
N LEU A 310 -20.78 -15.11 5.32
CA LEU A 310 -21.50 -16.28 4.82
C LEU A 310 -20.88 -17.60 5.28
N MET A 311 -19.55 -17.73 5.23
CA MET A 311 -18.85 -18.91 5.75
C MET A 311 -19.14 -19.11 7.25
N GLN A 312 -19.08 -18.05 8.04
CA GLN A 312 -19.39 -18.12 9.46
C GLN A 312 -20.85 -18.49 9.74
N GLN A 313 -21.79 -18.03 8.91
CA GLN A 313 -23.19 -18.42 9.02
C GLN A 313 -23.38 -19.91 8.72
N LEU A 314 -22.76 -20.42 7.65
CA LEU A 314 -22.83 -21.84 7.28
C LEU A 314 -22.30 -22.75 8.40
N ILE A 315 -21.18 -22.37 9.03
CA ILE A 315 -20.61 -23.13 10.16
C ILE A 315 -21.53 -23.13 11.38
N LYS A 316 -22.25 -22.03 11.66
CA LYS A 316 -23.17 -21.97 12.81
C LYS A 316 -24.47 -22.75 12.59
N VAL A 317 -24.86 -22.96 11.34
CA VAL A 317 -26.08 -23.68 10.97
C VAL A 317 -25.84 -25.20 10.83
N SER A 318 -24.57 -25.62 10.70
CA SER A 318 -24.14 -27.02 10.60
C SER A 318 -23.90 -27.63 11.99
#